data_AF-A0AAW8IEH9-F1
#
_entry.id   AF-A0AAW8IEH9-F1
#
_cell.length_a   1.000
_cell.length_b   1.000
_cell.length_c   1.000
_cell.angle_alpha   90.00
_cell.angle_beta   90.00
_cell.angle_gamma   90.00
#
_symmetry.space_group_name_H-M   'P 1'
#
loop_
_entity.id
_entity.type
_entity.pdbx_description
1 polymer ?
#
loop_
_entity_poly.entity_id
_entity_poly.type
_entity_poly.pdbx_seq_one_letter_code
_entity_poly.pdbx_strand_id
1 'polypeptide(L)' 'MSRNYKFHNPEGLYFISFPVVGWLDVFILNEYKEILSESLKFCKQ' A
#
# COMPACT_ATOMS: atom_id res chain seq x y z
N MET A 1 -8.55 -6.37 -7.42
CA MET A 1 -7.84 -5.79 -8.58
C MET A 1 -8.47 -6.32 -9.86
N SER A 2 -8.72 -5.44 -10.84
CA SER A 2 -9.13 -5.84 -12.19
C SER A 2 -8.14 -6.89 -12.74
N ARG A 3 -8.64 -7.85 -13.52
CA ARG A 3 -7.82 -8.95 -14.08
C ARG A 3 -6.65 -8.45 -14.95
N ASN A 4 -6.72 -7.22 -15.45
CA ASN A 4 -5.71 -6.60 -16.32
C ASN A 4 -4.44 -6.16 -15.58
N TYR A 5 -4.53 -5.84 -14.28
CA TYR A 5 -3.40 -5.32 -13.49
C TYR A 5 -2.87 -6.39 -12.54
N LYS A 6 -2.46 -7.52 -13.11
CA LYS A 6 -1.76 -8.58 -12.37
C LYS A 6 -0.25 -8.42 -12.53
N PHE A 7 0.47 -8.68 -11.45
CA PHE A 7 1.92 -8.80 -11.48
C PHE A 7 2.27 -10.14 -12.12
N HIS A 8 2.87 -10.09 -13.30
CA HIS A 8 3.26 -11.29 -14.05
C HIS A 8 4.76 -11.58 -13.96
N ASN A 9 5.57 -10.53 -13.76
CA ASN A 9 7.02 -10.64 -13.57
C ASN A 9 7.35 -10.40 -12.08
N PRO A 10 7.79 -11.41 -11.33
CA PRO A 10 8.10 -11.25 -9.90
C PRO A 10 9.26 -10.26 -9.63
N GLU A 11 10.17 -10.06 -10.59
CA GLU A 11 11.27 -9.08 -10.48
C GLU A 11 10.94 -7.72 -11.12
N GLY A 12 9.72 -7.55 -11.63
CA GLY A 12 9.28 -6.31 -12.24
C GLY A 12 9.13 -5.19 -11.21
N LEU A 13 9.62 -4.00 -11.54
CA LEU A 13 9.28 -2.78 -10.82
C LEU A 13 7.87 -2.35 -11.22
N TYR A 14 6.96 -2.29 -10.24
CA TYR A 14 5.58 -1.91 -10.45
C TYR A 14 5.22 -0.65 -9.68
N PHE A 15 4.50 0.25 -10.35
CA PHE A 15 3.83 1.35 -9.70
C PHE A 15 2.42 0.93 -9.29
N ILE A 16 2.06 1.16 -8.03
CA ILE A 16 0.72 0.92 -7.50
C ILE A 16 0.16 2.21 -6.92
N SER A 17 -1.12 2.46 -7.18
CA SER A 17 -1.87 3.58 -6.62
C SER A 17 -3.07 3.05 -5.85
N PHE A 18 -3.36 3.65 -4.70
CA PHE A 18 -4.49 3.25 -3.85
C PHE A 18 -5.63 4.27 -3.97
N PRO A 19 -6.74 3.95 -4.64
CA PRO A 19 -7.89 4.84 -4.76
C PRO A 19 -8.83 4.66 -3.56
N VAL A 20 -8.38 5.03 -2.38
CA VAL A 20 -9.17 4.88 -1.15
C VAL A 20 -9.61 6.26 -0.66
N VAL A 21 -10.89 6.38 -0.33
CA VAL A 21 -11.49 7.62 0.17
C VAL A 21 -11.13 7.79 1.64
N GLY A 22 -10.79 9.01 2.08
CA GLY A 22 -10.44 9.29 3.49
C GLY A 22 -8.96 9.10 3.86
N TRP A 23 -8.05 9.04 2.89
CA TRP A 23 -6.61 8.87 3.16
C TRP A 23 -5.94 10.01 3.92
N LEU A 24 -6.61 11.15 4.03
CA LEU A 24 -6.08 12.31 4.74
C LEU A 24 -5.72 11.94 6.19
N ASP A 25 -6.57 11.19 6.87
CA ASP A 25 -6.41 10.85 8.28
C ASP A 25 -5.21 9.93 8.53
N VAL A 26 -4.89 9.06 7.57
CA VAL A 26 -3.71 8.18 7.62
C VAL A 26 -2.40 8.99 7.64
N PHE A 27 -2.37 10.15 6.98
CA PHE A 27 -1.20 11.02 6.94
C PHE A 27 -1.22 12.14 7.99
N ILE A 28 -2.32 12.32 8.70
CA ILE A 28 -2.46 13.35 9.74
C ILE A 28 -2.30 12.73 11.13
N LEU A 29 -2.95 11.59 11.39
CA LEU A 29 -2.97 10.96 12.71
C LEU A 29 -1.80 10.00 12.88
N ASN A 30 -1.11 10.11 14.02
CA ASN A 30 0.09 9.33 14.27
C ASN A 30 -0.20 7.83 14.46
N GLU A 31 -1.32 7.50 15.09
CA GLU A 31 -1.77 6.11 15.29
C GLU A 31 -1.91 5.36 13.95
N TYR A 32 -2.53 5.99 12.95
CA TYR A 32 -2.67 5.38 11.63
C TYR A 32 -1.35 5.28 10.86
N LYS A 33 -0.41 6.21 11.08
CA LYS A 33 0.95 6.09 10.51
C LYS A 33 1.70 4.91 11.08
N GLU A 34 1.59 4.67 12.39
CA GLU A 34 2.24 3.52 13.03
C GLU A 34 1.69 2.20 12.49
N ILE A 35 0.36 2.06 12.40
CA ILE A 35 -0.29 0.88 11.81
C ILE A 35 0.18 0.65 10.36
N LEU A 36 0.24 1.72 9.55
CA LEU A 36 0.73 1.63 8.16
C LEU A 36 2.19 1.18 8.11
N SER A 37 3.04 1.73 8.98
CA SER A 37 4.47 1.40 9.07
C SER A 37 4.69 -0.06 9.46
N GLU A 38 3.97 -0.56 10.47
CA GLU A 38 4.04 -1.97 10.87
C GLU A 38 3.55 -2.90 9.77
N SER A 39 2.45 -2.55 9.10
CA SER A 39 1.93 -3.33 7.97
C SER A 39 2.94 -3.42 6.83
N LEU A 40 3.61 -2.31 6.49
CA LEU A 40 4.64 -2.31 5.45
C LEU A 40 5.88 -3.11 5.84
N LYS A 41 6.28 -3.08 7.11
CA LYS A 41 7.37 -3.92 7.62
C LYS A 41 7.02 -5.40 7.52
N PHE A 42 5.79 -5.77 7.91
CA PHE A 42 5.30 -7.15 7.80
C PHE A 42 5.33 -7.63 6.34
N CYS A 43 4.90 -6.81 5.37
CA CYS A 43 4.91 -7.22 3.95
C CYS A 43 6.32 -7.30 3.32
N LYS A 44 7.34 -6.72 3.95
CA LYS A 44 8.74 -6.81 3.49
C LYS A 44 9.45 -8.06 4.04
N GLN A 45 8.96 -8.61 5.15
CA GLN A 45 9.49 -9.79 5.81
C GLN A 45 8.97 -11.07 5.15
#